data_AF-A0A7C5LH43-F1
#
_entry.id   AF-A0A7C5LH43-F1
#
_cell.length_a   1.000
_cell.length_b   1.000
_cell.length_c   1.000
_cell.angle_alpha   90.00
_cell.angle_beta   90.00
_cell.angle_gamma   90.00
#
_symmetry.space_group_name_H-M   'P 1'
#
loop_
_entity.id
_entity.type
_entity.pdbx_description
1 polymer ?
#
loop_
_entity_poly.entity_id
_entity_poly.type
_entity_poly.pdbx_seq_one_letter_code
_entity_poly.pdbx_strand_id
1 'polypeptide(L)'
;MSFLKYHAQRGIQIESFWALPVLILDSLGIAKARCDWSFGSNNAVSEFSDYIIHFSNIALVLLLSLPLLTIILKKGRINQNEKIFTAVAMITGFILSNKVLSPQFMIWVTPLLPVTAFMMPKHRMIRTIVLSLLIPLLTMLIFLVFYKNLCEGPREFAYIFSFLRLICVLEIYRLHILKGSFRTLRQFCRDAC
;
A
#
# COMPACT_ATOMS: atom_id res chain seq x y z
N MET A 1 -11.55 -25.61 8.11
CA MET A 1 -10.83 -25.06 6.94
C MET A 1 -9.47 -24.58 7.41
N SER A 2 -8.36 -24.87 6.72
CA SER A 2 -7.04 -24.40 7.16
C SER A 2 -6.90 -22.89 6.96
N PHE A 3 -6.18 -22.22 7.85
CA PHE A 3 -5.92 -20.77 7.81
C PHE A 3 -5.41 -20.28 6.45
N LEU A 4 -4.48 -21.02 5.84
CA LEU A 4 -3.92 -20.68 4.53
C LEU A 4 -4.98 -20.72 3.41
N LYS A 5 -5.89 -21.70 3.44
CA LYS A 5 -6.95 -21.82 2.44
C LYS A 5 -7.95 -20.67 2.55
N TYR A 6 -8.26 -20.23 3.77
CA TYR A 6 -9.12 -19.07 4.03
C TYR A 6 -8.56 -17.80 3.39
N HIS A 7 -7.27 -17.50 3.60
CA HIS A 7 -6.65 -16.30 3.04
C HIS A 7 -6.37 -16.40 1.53
N ALA A 8 -6.11 -17.61 1.01
CA ALA A 8 -5.95 -17.83 -0.41
C ALA A 8 -7.25 -17.51 -1.19
N GLN A 9 -8.39 -17.97 -0.68
CA GLN A 9 -9.71 -17.78 -1.30
C GLN A 9 -10.31 -16.40 -1.10
N ARG A 10 -9.67 -15.53 -0.30
CA ARG A 10 -10.23 -14.22 0.00
C ARG A 10 -10.25 -13.30 -1.23
N GLY A 11 -11.35 -12.58 -1.40
CA GLY A 11 -11.54 -11.60 -2.46
C GLY A 11 -10.77 -10.29 -2.25
N ILE A 12 -11.09 -9.30 -3.08
CA ILE A 12 -10.51 -7.96 -3.02
C ILE A 12 -11.34 -7.13 -2.05
N GLN A 13 -10.76 -6.71 -0.92
CA GLN A 13 -11.49 -5.87 0.03
C GLN A 13 -11.75 -4.48 -0.59
N ILE A 14 -12.95 -3.94 -0.39
CA ILE A 14 -13.43 -2.71 -1.05
C ILE A 14 -12.53 -1.48 -0.81
N GLU A 15 -11.81 -1.43 0.31
CA GLU A 15 -10.89 -0.35 0.65
C GLU A 15 -9.47 -0.54 0.13
N SER A 16 -9.14 -1.72 -0.38
CA SER A 16 -7.79 -2.04 -0.84
C SER A 16 -7.41 -1.27 -2.11
N PHE A 17 -6.11 -1.15 -2.37
CA PHE A 17 -5.60 -0.56 -3.61
C PHE A 17 -6.22 -1.22 -4.86
N TRP A 18 -6.43 -2.53 -4.77
CA TRP A 18 -6.91 -3.36 -5.87
C TRP A 18 -8.42 -3.27 -6.10
N ALA A 19 -9.18 -2.68 -5.18
CA ALA A 19 -10.60 -2.39 -5.42
C ALA A 19 -10.78 -1.18 -6.35
N LEU A 20 -9.84 -0.22 -6.37
CA LEU A 20 -9.92 0.96 -7.24
C LEU A 20 -10.13 0.62 -8.72
N PRO A 21 -9.33 -0.25 -9.38
CA PRO A 21 -9.57 -0.59 -10.78
C PRO A 21 -10.93 -1.25 -10.99
N VAL A 22 -11.38 -2.13 -10.08
CA VAL A 22 -12.73 -2.73 -10.14
C VAL A 22 -13.81 -1.65 -10.16
N LEU A 23 -13.69 -0.70 -9.24
CA LEU A 23 -14.64 0.37 -9.04
C LEU A 23 -14.64 1.41 -10.17
N ILE A 24 -13.46 1.71 -10.72
CA ILE A 24 -13.31 2.60 -11.88
C ILE A 24 -13.94 1.96 -13.13
N LEU A 25 -13.67 0.68 -13.39
CA LEU A 25 -14.25 -0.04 -14.53
C LEU A 25 -15.79 -0.08 -14.47
N ASP A 26 -16.35 -0.19 -13.26
CA ASP A 26 -17.80 -0.08 -13.03
C ASP A 26 -18.33 1.33 -13.29
N SER A 27 -17.63 2.36 -12.81
CA SER A 27 -18.02 3.75 -13.08
C SER A 27 -17.97 4.14 -14.56
N LEU A 28 -17.10 3.50 -15.34
CA LEU A 28 -16.99 3.69 -16.79
C LEU A 28 -17.98 2.83 -17.58
N GLY A 29 -18.76 1.97 -16.92
CA GLY A 29 -19.67 1.03 -17.58
C GLY A 29 -18.98 -0.11 -18.34
N ILE A 30 -17.67 -0.31 -18.14
CA ILE A 30 -16.87 -1.34 -18.81
C ILE A 30 -17.10 -2.71 -18.16
N ALA A 31 -17.27 -2.76 -16.83
CA ALA A 31 -17.44 -4.01 -16.09
C ALA A 31 -18.36 -3.80 -14.89
N LYS A 32 -19.32 -4.69 -14.64
CA LYS A 32 -20.18 -4.55 -13.45
C LYS A 32 -19.43 -4.97 -12.19
N ALA A 33 -19.37 -4.09 -11.20
CA ALA A 33 -18.88 -4.39 -9.86
C ALA A 33 -20.03 -4.52 -8.86
N ARG A 34 -19.93 -5.52 -7.98
CA ARG A 34 -20.82 -5.67 -6.83
C ARG A 34 -20.02 -5.72 -5.54
N CYS A 35 -20.62 -5.22 -4.47
CA CYS A 35 -20.10 -5.39 -3.12
C CYS A 35 -20.69 -6.70 -2.54
N ASP A 36 -19.83 -7.61 -2.12
CA ASP A 36 -20.19 -8.89 -1.51
C ASP A 36 -19.67 -8.96 -0.07
N TRP A 37 -20.55 -9.27 0.88
CA TRP A 37 -20.15 -9.47 2.27
C TRP A 37 -19.67 -10.90 2.47
N SER A 38 -18.35 -11.07 2.45
CA SER A 38 -17.72 -12.39 2.62
C SER A 38 -16.42 -12.27 3.39
N PHE A 39 -16.04 -13.35 4.09
CA PHE A 39 -14.83 -13.39 4.92
C PHE A 39 -14.76 -12.27 5.99
N GLY A 40 -15.93 -11.83 6.48
CA GLY A 40 -16.08 -10.78 7.51
C GLY A 40 -15.79 -9.36 7.02
N SER A 41 -15.90 -9.09 5.71
CA SER A 41 -15.70 -7.75 5.15
C SER A 41 -16.46 -7.55 3.84
N ASN A 42 -16.63 -6.28 3.46
CA ASN A 42 -17.05 -5.90 2.12
C ASN A 42 -15.95 -6.13 1.07
N ASN A 43 -16.24 -6.96 0.08
CA ASN A 43 -15.35 -7.26 -1.04
C ASN A 43 -15.91 -6.74 -2.36
N ALA A 44 -15.03 -6.20 -3.21
CA ALA A 44 -15.35 -5.82 -4.58
C ALA A 44 -15.23 -7.04 -5.50
N VAL A 45 -16.34 -7.39 -6.16
CA VAL A 45 -16.40 -8.53 -7.09
C VAL A 45 -16.81 -8.04 -8.47
N SER A 46 -16.06 -8.43 -9.48
CA SER A 46 -16.28 -8.15 -10.90
C SER A 46 -15.74 -9.28 -11.77
N GLU A 47 -16.02 -9.23 -13.07
CA GLU A 47 -15.49 -10.16 -14.07
C GLU A 47 -13.94 -10.17 -14.12
N PHE A 48 -13.31 -9.07 -13.69
CA PHE A 48 -11.84 -8.94 -13.68
C PHE A 48 -11.18 -9.27 -12.34
N SER A 49 -11.96 -9.66 -11.32
CA SER A 49 -11.45 -9.86 -9.96
C SER A 49 -10.33 -10.90 -9.88
N ASP A 50 -10.42 -12.00 -10.63
CA ASP A 50 -9.38 -13.04 -10.61
C ASP A 50 -8.04 -12.51 -11.16
N TYR A 51 -8.06 -11.79 -12.29
CA TYR A 51 -6.86 -11.15 -12.84
C TYR A 51 -6.25 -10.16 -11.85
N ILE A 52 -7.08 -9.33 -11.21
CA ILE A 52 -6.64 -8.33 -10.24
C ILE A 52 -6.03 -9.01 -9.00
N ILE A 53 -6.61 -10.11 -8.53
CA ILE A 53 -6.04 -10.92 -7.44
C ILE A 53 -4.67 -11.48 -7.85
N HIS A 54 -4.52 -12.00 -9.06
CA HIS A 54 -3.23 -12.47 -9.57
C HIS A 54 -2.17 -11.35 -9.59
N PHE A 55 -2.52 -10.16 -10.11
CA PHE A 55 -1.63 -9.01 -10.10
C PHE A 55 -1.28 -8.54 -8.68
N SER A 56 -2.23 -8.59 -7.74
CA SER A 56 -1.98 -8.25 -6.33
C SER A 56 -0.94 -9.16 -5.68
N ASN A 57 -1.00 -10.47 -5.97
CA ASN A 57 -0.03 -11.43 -5.45
C ASN A 57 1.37 -11.21 -6.04
N ILE A 58 1.46 -10.88 -7.33
CA ILE A 58 2.73 -10.53 -7.99
C ILE A 58 3.28 -9.24 -7.36
N ALA A 59 2.45 -8.22 -7.23
CA ALA A 59 2.83 -6.95 -6.62
C ALA A 59 3.28 -7.12 -5.16
N LEU A 60 2.69 -8.07 -4.42
CA LEU A 60 3.11 -8.39 -3.05
C LEU A 60 4.53 -8.90 -3.01
N VAL A 61 4.88 -9.87 -3.86
CA VAL A 61 6.24 -10.39 -3.96
C VAL A 61 7.21 -9.29 -4.41
N LEU A 62 6.84 -8.48 -5.40
CA LEU A 62 7.69 -7.41 -5.93
C LEU A 62 7.92 -6.30 -4.88
N LEU A 63 6.86 -5.74 -4.30
CA LEU A 63 6.98 -4.61 -3.39
C LEU A 63 7.65 -4.99 -2.06
N LEU A 64 7.55 -6.25 -1.62
CA LEU A 64 8.28 -6.76 -0.46
C LEU A 64 9.75 -7.11 -0.75
N SER A 65 10.05 -7.57 -1.97
CA SER A 65 11.42 -7.95 -2.35
C SER A 65 12.31 -6.74 -2.65
N LEU A 66 11.75 -5.62 -3.14
CA LEU A 66 12.54 -4.43 -3.48
C LEU A 66 13.39 -3.89 -2.31
N PRO A 67 12.85 -3.68 -1.09
CA PRO A 67 13.69 -3.28 0.05
C PRO A 67 14.75 -4.33 0.42
N LEU A 68 14.41 -5.62 0.34
CA LEU A 68 15.34 -6.72 0.65
C LEU A 68 16.49 -6.80 -0.35
N LEU A 69 16.22 -6.58 -1.64
CA LEU A 69 17.25 -6.54 -2.67
C LEU A 69 18.30 -5.47 -2.37
N THR A 70 17.90 -4.32 -1.80
CA THR A 70 18.86 -3.30 -1.39
C THR A 70 19.82 -3.77 -0.30
N ILE A 71 19.34 -4.60 0.63
CA ILE A 71 20.17 -5.19 1.69
C ILE A 71 21.17 -6.18 1.09
N ILE A 72 20.68 -7.05 0.20
CA ILE A 72 21.50 -8.07 -0.48
C ILE A 72 22.59 -7.40 -1.31
N LEU A 73 22.26 -6.39 -2.12
CA LEU A 73 23.23 -5.64 -2.94
C LEU A 73 24.28 -4.92 -2.09
N LYS A 74 23.91 -4.47 -0.88
CA LYS A 74 24.86 -3.91 0.10
C LYS A 74 25.63 -4.97 0.90
N LYS A 75 25.49 -6.26 0.57
CA LYS A 75 26.09 -7.39 1.30
C LYS A 75 25.80 -7.34 2.80
N GLY A 76 24.60 -6.90 3.18
CA GLY A 76 24.18 -6.73 4.58
C GLY A 76 24.83 -5.57 5.33
N ARG A 77 25.70 -4.77 4.69
CA ARG A 77 26.36 -3.61 5.30
C ARG A 77 25.42 -2.40 5.29
N ILE A 78 24.38 -2.47 6.12
CA ILE A 78 23.40 -1.40 6.30
C ILE A 78 23.49 -0.81 7.71
N ASN A 79 23.39 0.51 7.82
CA ASN A 79 23.37 1.19 9.11
C ASN A 79 21.98 1.05 9.79
N GLN A 80 21.89 1.47 11.06
CA GLN A 80 20.64 1.37 11.83
C GLN A 80 19.48 2.12 11.18
N ASN A 81 19.73 3.29 10.59
CA ASN A 81 18.71 4.11 9.93
C ASN A 81 18.14 3.37 8.71
N GLU A 82 19.00 2.73 7.93
CA GLU A 82 18.61 1.95 6.75
C GLU A 82 17.80 0.70 7.11
N LYS A 83 18.08 0.06 8.25
CA LYS A 83 17.25 -1.04 8.78
C LYS A 83 15.82 -0.58 9.06
N ILE A 84 15.67 0.56 9.74
CA ILE A 84 14.36 1.15 10.06
C ILE A 84 13.63 1.56 8.78
N PHE A 85 14.32 2.21 7.83
CA PHE A 85 13.70 2.58 6.55
C PHE A 85 13.25 1.35 5.76
N THR A 86 14.03 0.27 5.77
CA THR A 86 13.66 -0.99 5.12
C THR A 86 12.40 -1.58 5.75
N ALA A 87 12.30 -1.61 7.08
CA ALA A 87 11.10 -2.09 7.76
C ALA A 87 9.85 -1.27 7.40
N VAL A 88 9.95 0.07 7.40
CA VAL A 88 8.84 0.95 6.98
C VAL A 88 8.47 0.73 5.50
N ALA A 89 9.46 0.55 4.62
CA ALA A 89 9.23 0.23 3.22
C ALA A 89 8.55 -1.14 3.06
N MET A 90 8.92 -2.16 3.83
CA MET A 90 8.26 -3.46 3.78
C MET A 90 6.80 -3.38 4.25
N ILE A 91 6.52 -2.67 5.35
CA ILE A 91 5.15 -2.49 5.86
C ILE A 91 4.30 -1.72 4.84
N THR A 92 4.80 -0.63 4.28
CA THR A 92 4.05 0.13 3.26
C THR A 92 3.92 -0.62 1.94
N GLY A 93 4.93 -1.39 1.54
CA GLY A 93 4.88 -2.29 0.39
C GLY A 93 3.81 -3.36 0.56
N PHE A 94 3.71 -3.95 1.76
CA PHE A 94 2.63 -4.87 2.13
C PHE A 94 1.25 -4.20 2.03
N ILE A 95 1.08 -3.01 2.60
CA ILE A 95 -0.18 -2.25 2.56
C ILE A 95 -0.65 -1.97 1.12
N LEU A 96 0.28 -1.57 0.24
CA LEU A 96 -0.02 -1.24 -1.16
C LEU A 96 -0.36 -2.48 -2.00
N SER A 97 0.29 -3.59 -1.73
CA SER A 97 0.16 -4.81 -2.52
C SER A 97 -0.92 -5.76 -2.04
N ASN A 98 -1.34 -5.69 -0.78
CA ASN A 98 -2.30 -6.62 -0.23
C ASN A 98 -3.70 -6.37 -0.80
N LYS A 99 -4.36 -7.45 -1.27
CA LYS A 99 -5.77 -7.44 -1.71
C LYS A 99 -6.77 -7.24 -0.57
N VAL A 100 -6.32 -7.41 0.67
CA VAL A 100 -7.08 -7.13 1.88
C VAL A 100 -6.50 -5.88 2.52
N LEU A 101 -7.33 -4.90 2.84
CA LEU A 101 -6.89 -3.69 3.52
C LEU A 101 -7.88 -3.32 4.62
N SER A 102 -7.49 -3.55 5.87
CA SER A 102 -8.21 -2.99 7.02
C SER A 102 -7.59 -1.65 7.42
N PRO A 103 -8.40 -0.67 7.87
CA PRO A 103 -7.92 0.58 8.47
C PRO A 103 -6.81 0.37 9.52
N GLN A 104 -6.86 -0.75 10.24
CA GLN A 104 -5.88 -1.11 11.27
C GLN A 104 -4.44 -1.23 10.76
N PHE A 105 -4.22 -1.51 9.46
CA PHE A 105 -2.86 -1.59 8.92
C PHE A 105 -2.15 -0.23 8.93
N MET A 106 -2.90 0.88 8.89
CA MET A 106 -2.30 2.21 8.99
C MET A 106 -1.70 2.45 10.38
N ILE A 107 -2.24 1.82 11.42
CA ILE A 107 -1.71 1.89 12.80
C ILE A 107 -0.28 1.31 12.86
N TRP A 108 0.06 0.35 12.01
CA TRP A 108 1.40 -0.25 12.00
C TRP A 108 2.47 0.69 11.47
N VAL A 109 2.11 1.55 10.51
CA VAL A 109 3.09 2.44 9.86
C VAL A 109 3.11 3.83 10.50
N THR A 110 1.96 4.41 10.83
CA THR A 110 1.84 5.80 11.30
C THR A 110 2.80 6.19 12.42
N PRO A 111 2.98 5.41 13.52
CA PRO A 111 3.89 5.80 14.61
C PRO A 111 5.37 5.74 14.22
N LEU A 112 5.73 4.97 13.18
CA LEU A 112 7.11 4.87 12.69
C LEU A 112 7.51 6.07 11.83
N LEU A 113 6.54 6.78 11.22
CA LEU A 113 6.80 7.85 10.26
C LEU A 113 7.46 9.10 10.88
N PRO A 114 7.04 9.60 12.06
CA PRO A 114 7.76 10.71 12.70
C PRO A 114 9.21 10.34 13.03
N VAL A 115 9.44 9.12 13.53
CA VAL A 115 10.78 8.61 13.85
C VAL A 115 11.67 8.64 12.62
N THR A 116 11.19 8.10 11.49
CA THR A 116 11.97 8.12 10.25
C THR A 116 12.11 9.51 9.67
N ALA A 117 11.14 10.41 9.87
CA ALA A 117 11.18 11.79 9.38
C ALA A 117 12.37 12.56 9.96
N PHE A 118 12.61 12.47 11.27
CA PHE A 118 13.72 13.17 11.94
C PHE A 118 15.11 12.66 11.51
N MET A 119 15.17 11.51 10.83
CA MET A 119 16.39 10.91 10.27
C MET A 119 16.63 11.34 8.80
N MET A 120 15.81 12.27 8.28
CA MET A 120 15.85 12.72 6.89
C MET A 120 16.19 14.22 6.77
N PRO A 121 16.70 14.67 5.60
CA PRO A 121 16.85 16.10 5.33
C PRO A 121 15.52 16.85 5.42
N LYS A 122 15.57 18.14 5.80
CA LYS A 122 14.40 18.99 6.11
C LYS A 122 13.23 18.85 5.13
N HIS A 123 13.48 18.86 3.82
CA HIS A 123 12.43 18.75 2.81
C HIS A 123 11.69 17.40 2.84
N ARG A 124 12.40 16.28 3.09
CA ARG A 124 11.78 14.95 3.24
C ARG A 124 11.14 14.79 4.61
N MET A 125 11.77 15.34 5.66
CA MET A 125 11.21 15.35 7.01
C MET A 125 9.80 15.99 7.01
N ILE A 126 9.67 17.20 6.48
CA ILE A 126 8.38 17.90 6.40
C ILE A 126 7.36 17.07 5.62
N ARG A 127 7.76 16.52 4.47
CA ARG A 127 6.89 15.65 3.66
C ARG A 127 6.43 14.41 4.45
N THR A 128 7.33 13.69 5.09
CA THR A 128 6.99 12.50 5.89
C THR A 128 6.09 12.85 7.07
N ILE A 129 6.30 13.98 7.74
CA ILE A 129 5.42 14.46 8.82
C ILE A 129 4.02 14.76 8.28
N VAL A 130 3.89 15.51 7.19
CA VAL A 130 2.59 15.82 6.59
C VAL A 130 1.86 14.53 6.19
N LEU A 131 2.56 13.59 5.55
CA LEU A 131 1.98 12.29 5.19
C LEU A 131 1.57 11.47 6.41
N SER A 132 2.34 11.53 7.51
CA SER A 132 2.01 10.81 8.75
C SER A 132 0.74 11.30 9.42
N LEU A 133 0.35 12.56 9.20
CA LEU A 133 -0.91 13.13 9.68
C LEU A 133 -2.05 12.90 8.68
N LEU A 134 -1.74 12.97 7.38
CA LEU A 134 -2.75 12.87 6.33
C LEU A 134 -3.31 11.44 6.16
N ILE A 135 -2.46 10.41 6.26
CA ILE A 135 -2.89 9.01 6.15
C ILE A 135 -3.96 8.63 7.20
N PRO A 136 -3.76 8.85 8.52
CA PRO A 136 -4.77 8.51 9.52
C PRO A 136 -6.02 9.39 9.39
N LEU A 137 -5.89 10.67 9.05
CA LEU A 137 -7.04 11.55 8.80
C LEU A 137 -7.91 11.01 7.66
N LEU A 138 -7.30 10.68 6.51
CA LEU A 138 -8.01 10.09 5.38
C LEU A 138 -8.64 8.74 5.75
N THR A 139 -7.92 7.93 6.53
CA THR A 139 -8.44 6.63 6.99
C THR A 139 -9.66 6.79 7.87
N MET A 140 -9.65 7.75 8.79
CA MET A 140 -10.79 8.08 9.64
C MET A 140 -11.97 8.59 8.81
N LEU A 141 -11.74 9.49 7.85
CA LEU A 141 -12.80 9.99 6.97
C LEU A 141 -13.41 8.89 6.11
N ILE A 142 -12.58 8.04 5.51
CA ILE A 142 -13.06 6.91 4.70
C ILE A 142 -13.89 5.96 5.56
N PHE A 143 -13.38 5.56 6.72
CA PHE A 143 -14.05 4.56 7.55
C PHE A 143 -15.32 5.08 8.22
N LEU A 144 -15.32 6.31 8.74
CA LEU A 144 -16.44 6.86 9.50
C LEU A 144 -17.51 7.51 8.62
N VAL A 145 -17.12 8.15 7.51
CA VAL A 145 -18.03 8.96 6.69
C VAL A 145 -18.38 8.25 5.38
N PHE A 146 -17.38 7.73 4.67
CA PHE A 146 -17.55 7.28 3.28
C PHE A 146 -17.62 5.76 3.09
N TYR A 147 -17.53 4.97 4.16
CA TYR A 147 -17.41 3.51 4.05
C TYR A 147 -18.64 2.89 3.37
N LYS A 148 -19.84 3.35 3.72
CA LYS A 148 -21.08 2.91 3.07
C LYS A 148 -21.14 3.33 1.60
N ASN A 149 -20.65 4.53 1.28
CA ASN A 149 -20.60 5.03 -0.09
C ASN A 149 -19.74 4.18 -1.02
N LEU A 150 -18.74 3.46 -0.48
CA LEU A 150 -17.93 2.53 -1.28
C LEU A 150 -18.74 1.33 -1.81
N CYS A 151 -19.82 0.93 -1.13
CA CYS A 151 -20.66 -0.20 -1.53
C CYS A 151 -22.02 0.20 -2.11
N GLU A 152 -22.68 1.24 -1.57
CA GLU A 152 -24.12 1.47 -1.78
C GLU A 152 -24.47 2.85 -2.35
N GLY A 153 -23.53 3.80 -2.37
CA GLY A 153 -23.83 5.23 -2.58
C GLY A 153 -23.13 5.89 -3.76
N PRO A 154 -23.27 7.23 -3.91
CA PRO A 154 -22.45 8.00 -4.83
C PRO A 154 -20.98 7.88 -4.41
N ARG A 155 -20.17 7.33 -5.31
CA ARG A 155 -18.82 6.85 -4.98
C ARG A 155 -17.70 7.89 -5.18
N GLU A 156 -17.99 9.03 -5.80
CA GLU A 156 -16.99 10.00 -6.27
C GLU A 156 -16.02 10.43 -5.15
N PHE A 157 -16.55 10.95 -4.03
CA PHE A 157 -15.72 11.38 -2.91
C PHE A 157 -15.00 10.21 -2.22
N ALA A 158 -15.69 9.08 -2.04
CA ALA A 158 -15.12 7.89 -1.42
C ALA A 158 -13.90 7.38 -2.21
N TYR A 159 -13.96 7.42 -3.54
CA TYR A 159 -12.86 7.07 -4.43
C TYR A 159 -11.73 8.07 -4.35
N ILE A 160 -12.03 9.38 -4.39
CA ILE A 160 -11.02 10.43 -4.30
C ILE A 160 -10.22 10.29 -2.99
N PHE A 161 -10.89 10.17 -1.84
CA PHE A 161 -10.20 10.03 -0.56
C PHE A 161 -9.43 8.71 -0.46
N SER A 162 -9.98 7.60 -0.96
CA SER A 162 -9.28 6.31 -0.99
C SER A 162 -8.02 6.37 -1.86
N PHE A 163 -8.13 6.98 -3.05
CA PHE A 163 -7.02 7.17 -3.97
C PHE A 163 -5.95 8.09 -3.38
N LEU A 164 -6.34 9.22 -2.78
CA LEU A 164 -5.43 10.13 -2.08
C LEU A 164 -4.68 9.42 -0.95
N ARG A 165 -5.37 8.59 -0.15
CA ARG A 165 -4.73 7.80 0.92
C ARG A 165 -3.69 6.86 0.33
N LEU A 166 -4.00 6.20 -0.77
CA LEU A 166 -3.10 5.26 -1.42
C LEU A 166 -1.88 5.95 -2.04
N ILE A 167 -2.06 7.14 -2.65
CA ILE A 167 -0.94 7.98 -3.08
C ILE A 167 -0.05 8.35 -1.89
N CYS A 168 -0.64 8.73 -0.76
CA CYS A 168 0.15 9.06 0.44
C CYS A 168 1.01 7.89 0.91
N VAL A 169 0.44 6.67 0.94
CA VAL A 169 1.19 5.45 1.31
C VAL A 169 2.26 5.11 0.28
N LEU A 170 1.97 5.27 -1.02
CA LEU A 170 2.93 5.08 -2.10
C LEU A 170 4.11 6.06 -1.98
N GLU A 171 3.84 7.31 -1.63
CA GLU A 171 4.88 8.31 -1.39
C GLU A 171 5.75 7.96 -0.17
N ILE A 172 5.15 7.45 0.91
CA ILE A 172 5.93 6.91 2.03
C ILE A 172 6.82 5.75 1.57
N TYR A 173 6.28 4.77 0.86
CA TYR A 173 7.04 3.63 0.34
C TYR A 173 8.24 4.10 -0.50
N ARG A 174 7.98 5.05 -1.42
CA ARG A 174 9.00 5.67 -2.27
C ARG A 174 10.07 6.38 -1.45
N LEU A 175 9.70 7.21 -0.48
CA LEU A 175 10.66 7.94 0.37
C LEU A 175 11.59 7.00 1.15
N HIS A 176 11.11 5.82 1.52
CA HIS A 176 11.84 4.84 2.33
C HIS A 176 12.66 3.84 1.49
N ILE A 177 12.26 3.53 0.25
CA ILE A 177 13.09 2.76 -0.70
C ILE A 177 14.24 3.61 -1.27
N LEU A 178 13.98 4.89 -1.58
CA LEU A 178 14.91 5.71 -2.36
C LEU A 178 16.18 6.14 -1.62
N LYS A 179 16.30 5.93 -0.30
CA LYS A 179 17.56 6.12 0.42
C LYS A 179 18.51 4.91 0.31
N GLY A 180 17.98 3.70 0.05
CA GLY A 180 18.77 2.47 0.00
C GLY A 180 19.14 1.99 -1.41
N SER A 181 18.24 2.16 -2.39
CA SER A 181 18.29 1.40 -3.65
C SER A 181 19.05 2.09 -4.80
N PHE A 182 18.68 3.32 -5.17
CA PHE A 182 19.13 3.92 -6.45
C PHE A 182 20.60 4.36 -6.49
N ARG A 183 21.15 4.89 -5.39
CA ARG A 183 22.59 5.19 -5.34
C ARG A 183 23.41 3.91 -5.47
N THR A 184 22.96 2.83 -4.82
CA THR A 184 23.64 1.53 -4.80
C THR A 184 23.54 0.79 -6.13
N LEU A 185 22.36 0.74 -6.75
CA LEU A 185 22.17 0.17 -8.09
C LEU A 185 23.00 0.91 -9.16
N ARG A 186 23.04 2.24 -9.10
CA ARG A 186 23.84 3.05 -10.02
C ARG A 186 25.35 2.97 -9.77
N GLN A 187 25.76 2.57 -8.56
CA GLN A 187 27.14 2.27 -8.22
C GLN A 187 27.49 0.86 -8.71
N PHE A 188 26.65 -0.14 -8.41
CA PHE A 188 26.81 -1.52 -8.85
C PHE A 188 26.87 -1.66 -10.38
N CYS A 189 25.98 -0.99 -11.12
CA CYS A 189 26.04 -0.97 -12.58
C CYS A 189 27.27 -0.24 -13.13
N ARG A 190 27.93 0.62 -12.33
CA ARG A 190 29.19 1.27 -12.71
C ARG A 190 30.41 0.42 -12.36
N ASP A 191 30.36 -0.32 -11.27
CA ASP A 191 31.45 -1.21 -10.84
C ASP A 191 31.46 -2.55 -11.61
N ALA A 192 30.38 -2.86 -12.34
CA ALA A 192 30.22 -4.06 -13.17
C ALA A 192 30.52 -3.85 -14.67
N CYS A 193 30.89 -2.63 -15.08
CA CYS A 193 31.42 -2.28 -16.40
C CYS A 193 32.91 -1.98 -16.29
#